data_AF-A0A528N519-F1
#
_entry.id   AF-A0A528N519-F1
#
_cell.length_a   1.000
_cell.length_b   1.000
_cell.length_c   1.000
_cell.angle_alpha   90.00
_cell.angle_beta   90.00
_cell.angle_gamma   90.00
#
_symmetry.space_group_name_H-M   'P 1'
#
loop_
_entity.id
_entity.type
_entity.pdbx_description
1 polymer ?
#
loop_
_entity_poly.entity_id
_entity_poly.type
_entity_poly.pdbx_seq_one_letter_code
_entity_poly.pdbx_strand_id
1 'polypeptide(L)'
;AAAVNKALDARGIPPASVAKMKPWMLSTMVALPACELARQAGGTLVLDIKLAEDARASGKAVDGLETVADQLRAMASLPLAFHMKGLVDTLKLGDRVN
;
A
#
# COMPACT_ATOMS: atom_id res chain seq x y z
N ALA A 1 14.64 -11.09 7.16
CA ALA A 1 13.86 -11.11 8.42
C ALA A 1 14.28 -10.00 9.37
N ALA A 2 15.55 -9.92 9.81
CA ALA A 2 16.00 -8.92 10.80
C ALA A 2 15.67 -7.45 10.44
N ALA A 3 15.91 -7.03 9.19
CA ALA A 3 15.57 -5.68 8.74
C ALA A 3 14.06 -5.37 8.80
N VAL A 4 13.22 -6.37 8.50
CA VAL A 4 11.76 -6.25 8.56
C VAL A 4 11.29 -6.15 10.01
N ASN A 5 11.76 -7.03 10.88
CA ASN A 5 11.41 -6.99 12.30
C ASN A 5 11.79 -5.65 12.93
N LYS A 6 13.03 -5.18 12.71
CA LYS A 6 13.49 -3.88 13.21
C LYS A 6 12.58 -2.73 12.74
N ALA A 7 12.14 -2.75 11.48
CA ALA A 7 11.29 -1.71 10.93
C ALA A 7 9.84 -1.75 11.45
N LEU A 8 9.33 -2.96 11.73
CA LEU A 8 8.03 -3.17 12.37
C LEU A 8 8.07 -2.72 13.84
N ASP A 9 9.12 -3.07 14.57
CA ASP A 9 9.34 -2.67 15.97
C ASP A 9 9.40 -1.15 16.10
N ALA A 10 10.13 -0.46 15.21
CA ALA A 10 10.21 1.00 15.17
C ALA A 10 8.86 1.70 14.93
N ARG A 11 7.87 0.97 14.39
CA ARG A 11 6.50 1.46 14.13
C ARG A 11 5.48 0.91 15.14
N GLY A 12 5.94 0.17 16.15
CA GLY A 12 5.06 -0.45 17.15
C GLY A 12 4.15 -1.54 16.58
N ILE A 13 4.55 -2.20 15.49
CA ILE A 13 3.77 -3.26 14.83
C ILE A 13 4.32 -4.62 15.26
N PRO A 14 3.58 -5.44 16.03
CA PRO A 14 4.03 -6.78 16.38
C PRO A 14 4.15 -7.67 15.13
N PRO A 15 5.25 -8.41 14.90
CA PRO A 15 5.39 -9.26 13.72
C PRO A 15 4.24 -10.29 13.54
N ALA A 16 3.67 -10.76 14.66
CA ALA A 16 2.54 -11.68 14.64
C ALA A 16 1.25 -11.06 14.06
N SER A 17 1.05 -9.74 14.18
CA SER A 17 -0.16 -9.07 13.66
C SER A 17 -0.19 -9.01 12.13
N VAL A 18 0.99 -9.09 11.50
CA VAL A 18 1.17 -9.00 10.05
C VAL A 18 1.61 -10.32 9.41
N ALA A 19 1.76 -11.40 10.17
CA ALA A 19 2.31 -12.67 9.70
C ALA A 19 1.52 -13.30 8.53
N LYS A 20 0.24 -12.97 8.37
CA LYS A 20 -0.62 -13.44 7.28
C LYS A 20 -0.63 -12.52 6.05
N MET A 21 0.00 -11.35 6.14
CA MET A 21 0.07 -10.40 5.03
C MET A 21 1.16 -10.80 4.03
N LYS A 22 0.89 -10.59 2.74
CA LYS A 22 1.90 -10.67 1.69
C LYS A 22 2.87 -9.48 1.82
N PRO A 23 4.17 -9.65 1.52
CA PRO A 23 5.16 -8.60 1.75
C PRO A 23 4.89 -7.31 0.98
N TRP A 24 4.28 -7.37 -0.21
CA TRP A 24 3.92 -6.18 -0.98
C TRP A 24 2.89 -5.29 -0.27
N MET A 25 2.00 -5.86 0.54
CA MET A 25 1.05 -5.09 1.37
C MET A 25 1.79 -4.36 2.51
N LEU A 26 2.86 -4.94 3.04
CA LEU A 26 3.68 -4.26 4.04
C LEU A 26 4.49 -3.13 3.42
N SER A 27 4.97 -3.31 2.19
CA SER A 27 5.67 -2.25 1.45
C SER A 27 4.77 -1.03 1.27
N THR A 28 3.50 -1.21 0.89
CA THR A 28 2.56 -0.10 0.71
C THR A 28 2.24 0.59 2.03
N MET A 29 2.05 -0.16 3.12
CA MET A 29 1.80 0.43 4.44
C MET A 29 2.97 1.27 4.94
N VAL A 30 4.22 0.81 4.74
CA VAL A 30 5.40 1.57 5.19
C VAL A 30 5.68 2.80 4.31
N ALA A 31 5.30 2.74 3.03
CA ALA A 31 5.46 3.85 2.08
C ALA A 31 4.34 4.90 2.16
N LEU A 32 3.37 4.76 3.08
CA LEU A 32 2.31 5.74 3.23
C LEU A 32 2.73 6.83 4.24
N PRO A 33 2.76 8.12 3.84
CA PRO A 33 3.11 9.20 4.75
C PRO A 33 2.10 9.36 5.90
N ALA A 34 2.57 9.82 7.06
CA ALA A 34 1.71 10.07 8.22
C ALA A 34 0.63 11.13 7.92
N CYS A 35 0.94 12.13 7.10
CA CYS A 35 -0.04 13.13 6.67
C CYS A 35 -1.17 12.52 5.84
N GLU A 36 -0.87 11.56 4.96
CA GLU A 36 -1.88 10.89 4.14
C GLU A 36 -2.74 9.94 4.98
N LEU A 37 -2.12 9.21 5.93
CA LEU A 37 -2.87 8.42 6.92
C LEU A 37 -3.87 9.29 7.69
N ALA A 38 -3.45 10.47 8.17
CA ALA A 38 -4.33 11.41 8.86
C ALA A 38 -5.43 11.96 7.94
N ARG A 39 -5.10 12.27 6.68
CA ARG A 39 -6.05 12.75 5.66
C ARG A 39 -7.15 11.72 5.41
N GLN A 40 -6.77 10.44 5.23
CA GLN A 40 -7.70 9.33 5.02
C GLN A 40 -8.53 9.03 6.27
N ALA A 41 -7.92 9.06 7.47
CA ALA A 41 -8.63 8.90 8.73
C ALA A 41 -9.67 10.02 8.97
N GLY A 42 -9.43 11.22 8.42
CA GLY A 42 -10.39 12.33 8.40
C GLY A 42 -11.57 12.15 7.43
N GLY A 43 -11.70 11.00 6.78
CA GLY A 43 -12.81 10.68 5.88
C GLY A 43 -12.67 11.25 4.47
N THR A 44 -11.51 11.80 4.12
CA THR A 44 -11.27 12.27 2.76
C THR A 44 -10.98 11.10 1.81
N LEU A 45 -11.47 11.22 0.58
CA LEU A 45 -11.30 10.19 -0.44
C LEU A 45 -9.84 10.07 -0.90
N VAL A 46 -9.44 8.87 -1.30
CA VAL A 46 -8.21 8.67 -2.08
C VAL A 46 -8.37 9.42 -3.42
N LEU A 47 -7.26 9.95 -3.95
CA LEU A 47 -7.26 10.79 -5.15
C LEU A 47 -8.03 10.17 -6.31
N ASP A 48 -7.80 8.90 -6.61
CA ASP A 48 -8.44 8.22 -7.74
C ASP A 48 -9.96 8.14 -7.60
N ILE A 49 -10.47 7.93 -6.39
CA ILE A 49 -11.92 7.92 -6.12
C ILE A 49 -12.48 9.33 -6.33
N LYS A 50 -11.81 10.35 -5.77
CA LYS A 50 -12.21 11.74 -5.97
C LYS A 50 -12.26 12.10 -7.47
N LEU A 51 -11.24 11.73 -8.23
CA LEU A 51 -11.20 11.99 -9.68
C LEU A 51 -12.32 11.27 -10.42
N ALA A 52 -12.62 10.02 -10.05
CA ALA A 52 -13.73 9.27 -10.63
C ALA A 52 -15.09 9.90 -10.31
N GLU A 53 -15.30 10.38 -9.09
CA GLU A 53 -16.53 11.08 -8.69
C GLU A 53 -16.68 12.42 -9.39
N ASP A 54 -15.62 13.24 -9.43
CA ASP A 54 -15.60 14.53 -10.11
C ASP A 54 -15.87 14.35 -11.63
N ALA A 55 -15.33 13.29 -12.25
CA ALA A 55 -15.60 12.94 -13.64
C ALA A 55 -17.08 12.57 -13.87
N ARG A 56 -17.64 11.70 -13.02
CA ARG A 56 -19.06 11.33 -13.08
C ARG A 56 -19.97 12.54 -12.89
N ALA A 57 -19.66 13.42 -11.94
CA ALA A 57 -20.39 14.66 -11.70
C ALA A 57 -20.34 15.61 -12.92
N SER A 58 -19.24 15.57 -13.68
CA SER A 58 -19.11 16.31 -14.96
C SER A 58 -19.77 15.62 -16.16
N GLY A 59 -20.51 14.53 -15.96
CA GLY A 59 -21.21 13.80 -17.02
C GLY A 59 -20.29 12.91 -17.87
N LYS A 60 -19.08 12.62 -17.43
CA LYS A 60 -18.15 11.72 -18.13
C LYS A 60 -18.39 10.27 -17.73
N ALA A 61 -18.30 9.38 -18.71
CA ALA A 61 -18.22 7.95 -18.44
C ALA A 61 -16.91 7.63 -17.71
N VAL A 62 -16.97 6.71 -16.75
CA VAL A 62 -15.81 6.22 -16.01
C VAL A 62 -15.84 4.71 -16.06
N ASP A 63 -14.92 4.15 -16.85
CA ASP A 63 -14.75 2.72 -17.08
C ASP A 63 -13.51 2.21 -16.32
N GLY A 64 -13.60 0.99 -15.81
CA GLY A 64 -12.47 0.33 -15.13
C GLY A 64 -11.58 -0.40 -16.13
N LEU A 65 -10.26 -0.27 -15.98
CA LEU A 65 -9.30 -1.06 -16.77
C LEU A 65 -9.27 -2.54 -16.34
N GLU A 66 -9.57 -2.82 -15.07
CA GLU A 66 -9.51 -4.14 -14.45
C GLU A 66 -10.42 -4.22 -13.22
N THR A 67 -10.74 -5.43 -12.76
CA THR A 67 -11.43 -5.61 -11.48
C THR A 67 -10.42 -5.65 -10.32
N VAL A 68 -10.89 -5.39 -9.10
CA VAL A 68 -10.08 -5.56 -7.88
C VAL A 68 -9.49 -6.97 -7.80
N ALA A 69 -10.24 -7.98 -8.21
CA ALA A 69 -9.77 -9.36 -8.19
C ALA A 69 -8.65 -9.59 -9.20
N ASP A 70 -8.68 -8.94 -10.37
CA ASP A 70 -7.63 -9.06 -11.39
C ASP A 70 -6.34 -8.44 -10.88
N GLN A 71 -6.40 -7.23 -10.30
CA GLN A 71 -5.24 -6.57 -9.73
C GLN A 71 -4.61 -7.36 -8.58
N LEU A 72 -5.44 -7.91 -7.68
CA LEU A 72 -4.95 -8.75 -6.58
C LEU A 72 -4.30 -10.05 -7.08
N ARG A 73 -4.87 -10.69 -8.11
CA ARG A 73 -4.29 -11.89 -8.74
C ARG A 73 -2.99 -11.57 -9.46
N ALA A 74 -2.93 -10.45 -10.19
CA ALA A 74 -1.72 -9.99 -10.86
C ALA A 74 -0.58 -9.82 -9.85
N MET A 75 -0.83 -9.15 -8.73
CA MET A 75 0.15 -9.00 -7.67
C MET A 75 0.51 -10.33 -7.02
N ALA A 76 -0.46 -11.18 -6.72
CA ALA A 76 -0.22 -12.49 -6.11
C ALA A 76 0.55 -13.47 -7.02
N SER A 77 0.54 -13.25 -8.34
CA SER A 77 1.26 -14.09 -9.31
C SER A 77 2.78 -13.94 -9.26
N LEU A 78 3.27 -12.83 -8.68
CA LEU A 78 4.71 -12.58 -8.59
C LEU A 78 5.37 -13.44 -7.49
N PRO A 79 6.64 -13.85 -7.66
CA PRO A 79 7.35 -14.66 -6.67
C PRO A 79 7.41 -14.00 -5.29
N LEU A 80 7.23 -14.78 -4.22
CA LEU A 80 7.31 -14.25 -2.85
C LEU A 80 8.68 -13.60 -2.56
N ALA A 81 9.76 -14.17 -3.09
CA ALA A 81 11.10 -13.61 -2.98
C ALA A 81 11.22 -12.21 -3.60
N PHE A 82 10.51 -11.95 -4.70
CA PHE A 82 10.45 -10.63 -5.34
C PHE A 82 9.80 -9.61 -4.40
N HIS A 83 8.65 -9.94 -3.81
CA HIS A 83 8.00 -9.06 -2.83
C HIS A 83 8.85 -8.85 -1.56
N MET A 84 9.54 -9.89 -1.09
CA MET A 84 10.44 -9.77 0.06
C MET A 84 11.61 -8.83 -0.22
N LYS A 85 12.21 -8.91 -1.42
CA LYS A 85 13.26 -7.97 -1.83
C LYS A 85 12.71 -6.55 -1.88
N GLY A 86 11.55 -6.35 -2.51
CA GLY A 86 10.88 -5.05 -2.58
C GLY A 86 10.65 -4.44 -1.20
N LEU A 87 10.09 -5.20 -0.25
CA LEU A 87 9.90 -4.77 1.13
C LEU A 87 11.22 -4.33 1.78
N VAL A 88 12.26 -5.16 1.70
CA VAL A 88 13.56 -4.82 2.30
C VAL A 88 14.15 -3.55 1.68
N ASP A 89 14.01 -3.37 0.36
CA ASP A 89 14.54 -2.18 -0.32
C ASP A 89 13.73 -0.92 0.03
N THR A 90 12.39 -1.01 0.14
CA THR A 90 11.54 0.08 0.67
C THR A 90 11.97 0.47 2.09
N LEU A 91 12.23 -0.51 2.96
CA LEU A 91 12.65 -0.25 4.34
C LEU A 91 14.02 0.46 4.42
N LYS A 92 14.94 0.17 3.49
CA LYS A 92 16.25 0.84 3.43
C LYS A 92 16.15 2.30 3.04
N LEU A 93 15.09 2.73 2.35
CA LEU A 93 14.88 4.14 2.04
C LEU A 93 14.66 4.97 3.31
N GLY A 94 14.14 4.36 4.38
CA GLY A 94 13.90 5.06 5.64
C GLY A 94 13.01 6.29 5.43
N ASP A 95 13.46 7.44 5.93
CA ASP A 95 12.75 8.71 5.80
C ASP A 95 12.68 9.22 4.35
N ARG A 96 13.46 8.66 3.42
CA ARG A 96 13.42 9.06 2.00
C ARG A 96 12.23 8.47 1.24
N VAL A 97 11.44 7.60 1.87
CA VAL A 97 10.26 7.02 1.25
C VAL A 97 9.09 8.01 1.17
N ASN A 98 9.06 9.03 2.04
CA ASN A 98 7.98 10.00 2.22
C ASN A 98 8.48 11.44 2.22
#